data_AF-A0A6N8API8-F1
#
_entry.id   AF-A0A6N8API8-F1
#
_cell.length_a   1.000
_cell.length_b   1.000
_cell.length_c   1.000
_cell.angle_alpha   90.00
_cell.angle_beta   90.00
_cell.angle_gamma   90.00
#
_symmetry.space_group_name_H-M   'P 1'
#
loop_
_entity.id
_entity.type
_entity.pdbx_description
1 polymer ?
#
loop_
_entity_poly.entity_id
_entity_poly.type
_entity_poly.pdbx_seq_one_letter_code
_entity_poly.pdbx_strand_id
1 'polypeptide(L)'
;MAWLSLLLFLPWFAVMAALYWWFPRHPRHRARTVYDTAMLVLALLVSIGLMHWGYRIGAAEMDADSLWRQILAVLYAYGGFLAVMVLALLLRPRVLRHA
;
A
#
# COMPACT_ATOMS: atom_id res chain seq x y z
N MET A 1 -5.45 3.32 -18.93
CA MET A 1 -4.26 3.87 -18.24
C MET A 1 -4.38 3.56 -16.75
N ALA A 2 -3.60 2.62 -16.20
CA ALA A 2 -3.74 2.19 -14.80
C ALA A 2 -3.52 3.32 -13.77
N TRP A 3 -2.76 4.35 -14.15
CA TRP A 3 -2.40 5.50 -13.30
C TRP A 3 -3.58 6.27 -12.71
N LEU A 4 -4.77 6.22 -13.34
CA LEU A 4 -5.97 6.86 -12.79
C LEU A 4 -6.33 6.30 -11.41
N SER A 5 -6.15 5.00 -11.20
CA SER A 5 -6.37 4.33 -9.91
C SER A 5 -5.45 4.89 -8.83
N LEU A 6 -4.17 5.04 -9.17
CA LEU A 6 -3.17 5.58 -8.25
C LEU A 6 -3.47 7.04 -7.92
N LEU A 7 -3.76 7.87 -8.93
CA LEU A 7 -4.09 9.28 -8.71
C LEU A 7 -5.31 9.46 -7.80
N LEU A 8 -6.34 8.63 -7.98
CA LEU A 8 -7.55 8.66 -7.18
C LEU A 8 -7.32 8.23 -5.72
N PHE A 9 -6.47 7.21 -5.51
CA PHE A 9 -6.21 6.65 -4.18
C PHE A 9 -5.01 7.25 -3.47
N LEU A 10 -4.16 8.02 -4.15
CA LEU A 10 -2.98 8.65 -3.56
C LEU A 10 -3.32 9.51 -2.33
N PRO A 11 -4.39 10.34 -2.34
CA PRO A 11 -4.79 11.09 -1.15
C PRO A 11 -5.14 10.16 0.02
N TRP A 12 -5.84 9.05 -0.26
CA TRP A 12 -6.22 8.08 0.76
C TRP A 12 -5.01 7.32 1.34
N PHE A 13 -4.09 6.89 0.49
CA PHE A 13 -2.83 6.27 0.93
C PHE A 13 -1.99 7.23 1.78
N ALA A 14 -1.96 8.52 1.41
CA ALA A 14 -1.30 9.53 2.22
C ALA A 14 -1.93 9.66 3.61
N VAL A 15 -3.26 9.65 3.72
CA VAL A 15 -3.96 9.65 5.02
C VAL A 15 -3.59 8.42 5.84
N MET A 16 -3.66 7.21 5.26
CA MET A 16 -3.30 5.98 5.96
C MET A 16 -1.83 5.96 6.40
N ALA A 17 -0.92 6.37 5.52
CA ALA A 17 0.50 6.48 5.82
C ALA A 17 0.76 7.48 6.95
N ALA A 18 0.09 8.64 6.91
CA ALA A 18 0.17 9.65 7.97
C ALA A 18 -0.34 9.09 9.30
N LEU A 19 -1.49 8.41 9.32
CA LEU A 19 -2.03 7.78 10.53
C LEU A 19 -1.08 6.73 11.11
N TYR A 20 -0.55 5.84 10.26
CA TYR A 20 0.43 4.83 10.66
C TYR A 20 1.69 5.45 11.24
N TRP A 21 2.20 6.51 10.61
CA TRP A 21 3.39 7.21 11.08
C TRP A 21 3.16 8.00 12.37
N TRP A 22 1.97 8.58 12.50
CA TRP A 22 1.58 9.39 13.64
C TRP A 22 1.42 8.53 14.90
N PHE A 23 0.96 7.28 14.77
CA PHE A 23 0.70 6.40 15.90
C PHE A 23 1.79 5.34 16.12
N PRO A 24 2.26 5.13 17.36
CA PRO A 24 2.01 5.91 18.59
C PRO A 24 2.89 7.18 18.68
N ARG A 25 2.35 8.28 19.21
CA ARG A 25 2.96 9.63 19.20
C ARG A 25 4.35 9.74 19.88
N HIS A 26 4.67 8.87 20.85
CA HIS A 26 5.95 8.84 21.58
C HIS A 26 6.32 7.39 22.03
N PRO A 27 7.61 7.03 22.22
CA PRO A 27 8.83 7.74 21.84
C PRO A 27 9.26 7.42 20.38
N ARG A 28 9.77 8.42 19.65
CA ARG A 28 10.29 8.28 18.28
C ARG A 28 11.79 7.97 18.34
N HIS A 29 12.13 6.71 18.18
CA HIS A 29 13.50 6.18 18.14
C HIS A 29 13.94 6.06 16.67
N ARG A 30 15.22 6.35 16.36
CA ARG A 30 15.73 6.33 14.97
C ARG A 30 15.45 5.01 14.25
N ALA A 31 15.60 3.87 14.94
CA ALA A 31 15.29 2.55 14.40
C ALA A 31 13.83 2.41 13.93
N ARG A 32 12.88 2.97 14.70
CA ARG A 32 11.46 2.98 14.34
C ARG A 32 11.18 3.85 13.12
N THR A 33 11.81 5.02 13.03
CA THR A 33 11.65 5.90 11.86
C THR A 33 12.14 5.23 10.57
N VAL A 34 13.30 4.55 10.62
CA VAL A 34 13.82 3.81 9.47
C VAL A 34 12.89 2.66 9.09
N TYR A 35 12.44 1.88 10.07
CA TYR A 35 11.49 0.78 9.85
C TYR A 35 10.17 1.27 9.23
N ASP A 36 9.56 2.29 9.84
CA ASP A 36 8.28 2.85 9.38
C ASP A 36 8.42 3.43 7.97
N THR A 37 9.53 4.11 7.64
CA THR A 37 9.80 4.60 6.27
C THR A 37 9.90 3.46 5.28
N ALA A 38 10.69 2.43 5.62
CA ALA A 38 10.91 1.30 4.74
C ALA A 38 9.59 0.56 4.45
N MET A 39 8.74 0.39 5.46
CA MET A 39 7.43 -0.25 5.29
C MET A 39 6.45 0.59 4.47
N LEU A 40 6.44 1.92 4.62
CA LEU A 40 5.60 2.79 3.80
C LEU A 40 6.04 2.79 2.33
N VAL A 41 7.36 2.84 2.07
CA VAL A 41 7.90 2.74 0.71
C VAL A 41 7.57 1.38 0.11
N LEU A 42 7.74 0.30 0.88
CA LEU A 42 7.39 -1.05 0.44
C LEU A 42 5.89 -1.16 0.14
N ALA A 43 5.02 -0.60 0.98
CA ALA A 43 3.58 -0.61 0.78
C ALA A 43 3.19 0.10 -0.53
N LEU A 44 3.81 1.24 -0.83
CA LEU A 44 3.60 1.97 -2.07
C LEU A 44 4.06 1.16 -3.30
N LEU A 45 5.25 0.57 -3.24
CA LEU A 45 5.79 -0.23 -4.35
C LEU A 45 4.95 -1.48 -4.62
N VAL A 46 4.54 -2.19 -3.56
CA VAL A 46 3.64 -3.36 -3.67
C VAL A 46 2.30 -2.94 -4.24
N SER A 47 1.74 -1.82 -3.77
CA SER A 47 0.49 -1.27 -4.29
C SER A 47 0.56 -0.98 -5.80
N ILE A 48 1.63 -0.32 -6.26
CA ILE A 48 1.88 -0.05 -7.69
C ILE A 48 1.99 -1.36 -8.49
N GLY A 49 2.78 -2.32 -8.00
CA GLY A 49 2.95 -3.62 -8.66
C GLY A 49 1.63 -4.37 -8.81
N LEU A 50 0.85 -4.47 -7.73
CA LEU A 50 -0.46 -5.11 -7.74
C LEU A 50 -1.48 -4.34 -8.59
N MET A 51 -1.42 -3.00 -8.63
CA MET A 51 -2.26 -2.20 -9.52
C MET A 51 -2.06 -2.59 -10.99
N HIS A 52 -0.80 -2.65 -11.43
CA HIS A 52 -0.48 -3.05 -12.80
C HIS A 52 -0.87 -4.50 -13.08
N TRP A 53 -0.71 -5.38 -12.09
CA TRP A 53 -1.12 -6.77 -12.24
C TRP A 53 -2.64 -6.91 -12.33
N GLY A 54 -3.41 -6.29 -11.44
CA GLY A 54 -4.88 -6.28 -11.47
C GLY A 54 -5.43 -5.68 -12.77
N TYR A 55 -4.79 -4.61 -13.27
CA TYR A 55 -5.15 -4.02 -14.57
C TYR A 55 -4.93 -5.00 -15.74
N ARG A 56 -3.86 -5.80 -15.70
CA ARG A 56 -3.56 -6.82 -16.71
C ARG A 56 -4.51 -8.01 -16.61
N ILE A 57 -4.86 -8.44 -15.40
CA ILE A 57 -5.84 -9.51 -15.16
C ILE A 57 -7.19 -9.11 -15.76
N GLY A 58 -7.69 -7.92 -15.43
CA GLY A 58 -8.95 -7.44 -16.00
C GLY A 58 -8.90 -7.21 -17.50
N ALA A 59 -7.72 -7.02 -18.09
CA ALA A 59 -7.56 -6.89 -19.53
C ALA A 59 -7.55 -8.24 -20.26
N ALA A 60 -7.37 -9.35 -19.55
CA ALA A 60 -7.36 -10.69 -20.11
C ALA A 60 -8.77 -11.30 -20.23
N GLU A 61 -9.78 -10.71 -19.57
CA GLU A 61 -11.19 -11.10 -19.72
C GLU A 61 -11.77 -10.50 -21.01
N MET A 62 -12.23 -11.38 -21.93
CA MET A 62 -12.68 -11.00 -23.28
C MET A 62 -13.91 -10.08 -23.32
N ASP A 63 -14.76 -10.11 -22.28
CA ASP A 63 -15.97 -9.29 -22.16
C ASP A 63 -15.84 -8.16 -21.13
N ALA A 64 -14.63 -7.92 -20.61
CA ALA A 64 -14.44 -6.92 -19.57
C ALA A 64 -14.42 -5.49 -20.14
N ASP A 65 -15.47 -4.73 -19.84
CA ASP A 65 -15.51 -3.29 -20.08
C ASP A 65 -14.29 -2.57 -19.47
N SER A 66 -13.90 -1.44 -20.07
CA SER A 66 -12.74 -0.66 -19.62
C SER A 66 -12.82 -0.24 -18.15
N LEU A 67 -14.02 -0.17 -17.57
CA LEU A 67 -14.25 0.11 -16.16
C LEU A 67 -13.75 -1.03 -15.26
N TRP A 68 -14.00 -2.28 -15.62
CA TRP A 68 -13.65 -3.46 -14.81
C TRP A 68 -12.14 -3.58 -14.59
N ARG A 69 -11.36 -3.30 -15.64
CA ARG A 69 -9.89 -3.21 -15.59
C ARG A 69 -9.42 -2.20 -14.53
N GLN A 70 -10.10 -1.06 -14.45
CA GLN A 70 -9.79 0.00 -13.51
C GLN A 70 -10.18 -0.39 -12.07
N ILE A 71 -11.35 -1.03 -11.91
CA ILE A 71 -11.82 -1.56 -10.62
C ILE A 71 -10.83 -2.57 -10.07
N LEU A 72 -10.41 -3.56 -10.86
CA LEU A 72 -9.42 -4.54 -10.45
C LEU A 72 -8.07 -3.90 -10.12
N ALA A 73 -7.62 -2.94 -10.93
CA ALA A 73 -6.40 -2.19 -10.63
C ALA A 73 -6.47 -1.50 -9.25
N VAL A 74 -7.60 -0.82 -8.93
CA VAL A 74 -7.81 -0.19 -7.62
C VAL A 74 -7.83 -1.24 -6.50
N LEU A 75 -8.59 -2.31 -6.67
CA LEU A 75 -8.80 -3.31 -5.63
C LEU A 75 -7.48 -4.00 -5.23
N TYR A 76 -6.67 -4.35 -6.22
CA TYR A 76 -5.35 -4.95 -6.01
C TYR A 76 -4.36 -3.94 -5.41
N ALA A 77 -4.36 -2.69 -5.89
CA ALA A 77 -3.53 -1.62 -5.30
C ALA A 77 -3.84 -1.41 -3.82
N TYR A 78 -5.13 -1.30 -3.50
CA TYR A 78 -5.62 -1.05 -2.15
C TYR A 78 -5.36 -2.23 -1.22
N GLY A 79 -5.70 -3.44 -1.65
CA GLY A 79 -5.44 -4.67 -0.91
C GLY A 79 -3.96 -4.88 -0.61
N GLY A 80 -3.08 -4.63 -1.59
CA GLY A 80 -1.63 -4.69 -1.41
C GLY A 80 -1.10 -3.71 -0.37
N PHE A 81 -1.53 -2.45 -0.48
CA PHE A 81 -1.13 -1.41 0.46
C PHE A 81 -1.54 -1.77 1.90
N LEU A 82 -2.81 -2.16 2.10
CA LEU A 82 -3.31 -2.55 3.42
C LEU A 82 -2.63 -3.81 3.95
N ALA A 83 -2.40 -4.82 3.11
CA ALA A 83 -1.72 -6.04 3.52
C ALA A 83 -0.32 -5.73 4.07
N VAL A 84 0.45 -4.87 3.37
CA VAL A 84 1.77 -4.45 3.85
C VAL A 84 1.66 -3.62 5.12
N MET A 85 0.68 -2.70 5.24
CA MET A 85 0.46 -1.94 6.47
C MET A 85 0.16 -2.83 7.68
N VAL A 86 -0.69 -3.85 7.50
CA VAL A 86 -1.02 -4.82 8.54
C VAL A 86 0.22 -5.63 8.92
N LEU A 87 0.96 -6.14 7.94
CA LEU A 87 2.23 -6.85 8.19
C LEU A 87 3.24 -5.96 8.92
N ALA A 88 3.35 -4.70 8.53
CA ALA A 88 4.23 -3.73 9.16
C ALA A 88 3.89 -3.57 10.65
N LEU A 89 2.60 -3.44 10.98
CA LEU A 89 2.13 -3.36 12.37
C LEU A 89 2.44 -4.63 13.17
N LEU A 90 2.25 -5.82 12.58
CA LEU A 90 2.50 -7.10 13.23
C LEU A 90 4.00 -7.37 13.46
N LEU A 91 4.84 -6.97 12.52
CA LEU A 91 6.29 -7.18 12.57
C LEU A 91 7.01 -6.15 13.43
N ARG A 92 6.45 -4.95 13.61
CA ARG A 92 7.07 -3.84 14.32
C ARG A 92 7.53 -4.17 15.75
N PRO A 93 6.75 -4.84 16.61
CA PRO A 93 7.21 -5.23 17.94
C PRO A 93 8.33 -6.26 17.90
N ARG A 94 8.35 -7.15 16.90
CA ARG A 94 9.38 -8.19 16.79
C ARG A 94 10.71 -7.60 16.36
N VAL A 95 10.70 -6.73 15.35
CA VAL A 95 11.90 -6.08 14.82
C VAL A 95 12.48 -5.09 15.83
N LEU A 96 11.64 -4.27 16.47
CA LEU A 96 12.11 -3.25 17.43
C LEU A 96 12.47 -3.80 18.80
N ARG A 97 12.11 -5.04 19.14
CA ARG A 97 12.63 -5.73 20.34
C ARG A 97 14.06 -6.26 20.14
N HIS A 98 14.48 -6.45 18.90
CA HIS A 98 15.79 -6.99 18.53
C HIS A 98 16.77 -5.93 18.01
N ALA A 99 16.37 -4.65 17.96
CA ALA A 99 17.16 -3.51 17.50
C ALA A 99 17.54 -2.60 18.66
#